data_AF-A0A954Q233-F1
#
_entry.id   AF-A0A954Q233-F1
#
_cell.length_a   1.000
_cell.length_b   1.000
_cell.length_c   1.000
_cell.angle_alpha   90.00
_cell.angle_beta   90.00
_cell.angle_gamma   90.00
#
_symmetry.space_group_name_H-M   'P 1'
#
loop_
_entity.id
_entity.type
_entity.pdbx_description
1 polymer ?
#
loop_
_entity_poly.entity_id
_entity_poly.type
_entity_poly.pdbx_seq_one_letter_code
_entity_poly.pdbx_strand_id
1 'polypeptide(L)'
;MVDSRMDLHHNIFYSYRGPANDNSDRDSQLENNLTKALVNTLQLGGRQVLEPFLAELKLPKVSQPKFLLQRRDLPSGGAWHKKHRVLLGLSKQTSQWSSHRREKKVYDSLPDAWIYGDDVAILIESKVNDGAFDPFQMSSHLTRLNRKNGGDPIVVLKTREEIHGIFRRIAATLTNDHGCAAFLVMQFIQFLEYSGMTGFTGFRPDHFDYFITHDDDDTRGWVLDQIKSLAGQVLAGLRKVSPSFSNFYEDFDVGNFSREMDYCWVAFGPRGDAYRKLTHQTVELRANGVAVFVNTELKPATDRLKRVLRDTPFALRQALELVAEEPFELVVQERVQRRPRVMDYFPVMTLHSNVFVDQCTADVAWRTFVEMIDSLPLPYLQIRRLIPRKNLLDLTGGYEGVQQIVEMIEGNHQIVDLLNLNPNNY
;
A
#
# COMPACT_ATOMS: atom_id res chain seq x y z
N MET A 1 16.51 -18.29 -17.27
CA MET A 1 15.58 -17.94 -16.20
C MET A 1 16.41 -17.37 -15.08
N VAL A 2 16.41 -16.05 -14.93
CA VAL A 2 17.04 -15.40 -13.78
C VAL A 2 16.11 -15.65 -12.60
N ASP A 3 16.65 -16.20 -11.52
CA ASP A 3 15.94 -16.33 -10.25
C ASP A 3 15.37 -14.95 -9.90
N SER A 4 14.04 -14.79 -9.99
CA SER A 4 13.38 -13.50 -9.86
C SER A 4 13.11 -13.13 -8.40
N ARG A 5 13.70 -13.87 -7.45
CA ARG A 5 13.62 -13.54 -6.03
C ARG A 5 14.44 -12.29 -5.77
N MET A 6 13.77 -11.28 -5.26
CA MET A 6 14.38 -10.00 -4.99
C MET A 6 15.09 -10.06 -3.64
N ASP A 7 16.37 -10.43 -3.66
CA ASP A 7 17.20 -10.31 -2.47
C ASP A 7 17.58 -8.83 -2.26
N LEU A 8 17.09 -8.28 -1.16
CA LEU A 8 17.24 -6.89 -0.75
C LEU A 8 18.69 -6.55 -0.44
N HIS A 9 19.46 -7.55 -0.02
CA HIS A 9 20.88 -7.44 0.24
C HIS A 9 21.70 -7.27 -1.05
N HIS A 10 21.11 -7.57 -2.22
CA HIS A 10 21.72 -7.27 -3.51
C HIS A 10 21.45 -5.84 -3.99
N ASN A 11 20.53 -5.10 -3.34
CA ASN A 11 20.26 -3.72 -3.74
C ASN A 11 21.41 -2.78 -3.32
N ILE A 12 22.01 -2.07 -4.26
CA ILE A 12 23.20 -1.22 -4.01
C ILE A 12 22.92 0.01 -3.13
N PHE A 13 21.65 0.38 -2.97
CA PHE A 13 21.21 1.48 -2.12
C PHE A 13 20.68 1.01 -0.77
N TYR A 14 20.41 -0.28 -0.63
CA TYR A 14 20.09 -0.86 0.66
C TYR A 14 21.32 -0.77 1.56
N SER A 15 21.09 -0.36 2.81
CA SER A 15 22.14 -0.31 3.82
C SER A 15 21.61 -1.01 5.06
N TYR A 16 22.43 -1.91 5.60
CA TYR A 16 22.13 -2.56 6.87
C TYR A 16 22.03 -1.49 7.96
N ARG A 17 20.84 -1.41 8.54
CA ARG A 17 20.59 -0.49 9.64
C ARG A 17 21.32 -1.03 10.87
N GLY A 18 22.11 -0.19 11.54
CA GLY A 18 22.54 -0.48 12.90
C GLY A 18 21.34 -0.58 13.84
N PRO A 19 21.49 -1.06 15.07
CA PRO A 19 20.41 -1.07 16.05
C PRO A 19 20.00 0.38 16.36
N ALA A 20 19.02 0.90 15.61
CA ALA A 20 18.39 2.18 15.90
C ALA A 20 17.37 1.93 17.02
N ASN A 21 17.60 2.58 18.16
CA ASN A 21 16.79 2.41 19.38
C ASN A 21 15.41 3.10 19.29
N ASP A 22 15.20 3.98 18.30
CA ASP A 22 13.95 4.75 18.12
C ASP A 22 13.52 4.82 16.64
N ASN A 23 12.21 4.95 16.40
CA ASN A 23 11.60 5.13 15.08
C ASN A 23 11.99 6.44 14.41
N SER A 24 12.23 7.51 15.20
CA SER A 24 12.64 8.82 14.66
C SER A 24 14.01 8.78 13.96
N ASP A 25 14.95 8.03 14.54
CA ASP A 25 16.27 7.78 13.94
C ASP A 25 16.16 6.93 12.67
N ARG A 26 15.23 5.95 12.65
CA ARG A 26 14.98 5.11 11.47
C ARG A 26 14.46 5.93 10.30
N ASP A 27 13.48 6.79 10.54
CA ASP A 27 12.95 7.69 9.51
C ASP A 27 14.03 8.63 8.99
N SER A 28 14.82 9.22 9.89
CA SER A 28 15.92 10.13 9.51
C SER A 28 17.00 9.42 8.67
N GLN A 29 17.36 8.18 9.00
CA GLN A 29 18.29 7.39 8.20
C GLN A 29 17.71 7.03 6.83
N LEU A 30 16.44 6.66 6.78
CA LEU A 30 15.75 6.33 5.54
C LEU A 30 15.68 7.55 4.61
N GLU A 31 15.38 8.73 5.15
CA GLU A 31 15.36 10.00 4.43
C GLU A 31 16.71 10.31 3.77
N ASN A 32 17.79 10.21 4.55
CA ASN A 32 19.15 10.42 4.05
C ASN A 32 19.54 9.40 2.98
N ASN A 33 19.23 8.12 3.18
CA ASN A 33 19.53 7.05 2.23
C ASN A 33 18.75 7.23 0.92
N LEU A 34 17.48 7.62 0.99
CA LEU A 34 16.66 7.91 -0.19
C LEU A 34 17.17 9.11 -0.98
N THR A 35 17.55 10.19 -0.31
CA THR A 35 18.13 11.34 -1.01
C THR A 35 19.49 11.00 -1.63
N LYS A 36 20.34 10.28 -0.92
CA LYS A 36 21.62 9.80 -1.45
C LYS A 36 21.43 8.88 -2.65
N ALA A 37 20.49 7.94 -2.58
CA ALA A 37 20.18 7.02 -3.68
C ALA A 37 19.69 7.77 -4.93
N LEU A 38 18.79 8.75 -4.75
CA LEU A 38 18.34 9.62 -5.83
C LEU A 38 19.51 10.38 -6.47
N VAL A 39 20.32 11.06 -5.66
CA VAL A 39 21.45 11.87 -6.14
C VAL A 39 22.48 11.00 -6.86
N ASN A 40 22.83 9.83 -6.31
CA ASN A 40 23.75 8.90 -6.95
C ASN A 40 23.21 8.39 -8.28
N THR A 41 21.91 8.08 -8.36
CA THR A 41 21.27 7.63 -9.59
C THR A 41 21.33 8.71 -10.68
N LEU A 42 21.02 9.96 -10.32
CA LEU A 42 21.07 11.09 -11.25
C LEU A 42 22.51 11.45 -11.67
N GLN A 43 23.46 11.38 -10.74
CA GLN A 43 24.86 11.74 -10.98
C GLN A 43 25.57 10.67 -11.83
N LEU A 44 25.48 9.40 -11.42
CA LEU A 44 26.20 8.30 -12.04
C LEU A 44 25.48 7.75 -13.28
N GLY A 45 24.15 7.90 -13.34
CA GLY A 45 23.37 7.60 -14.54
C GLY A 45 23.62 8.58 -15.69
N GLY A 46 24.26 9.72 -15.42
CA GLY A 46 24.65 10.70 -16.43
C GLY A 46 23.45 11.40 -17.08
N ARG A 47 23.68 11.99 -18.26
CA ARG A 47 22.67 12.82 -18.94
C ARG A 47 21.45 12.03 -19.39
N GLN A 48 21.60 10.73 -19.72
CA GLN A 48 20.47 9.89 -20.11
C GLN A 48 19.43 9.67 -18.99
N VAL A 49 19.80 9.89 -17.73
CA VAL A 49 18.86 9.82 -16.59
C VAL A 49 18.48 11.23 -16.13
N LEU A 50 19.46 12.13 -15.97
CA LEU A 50 19.21 13.46 -15.44
C LEU A 50 18.31 14.31 -16.36
N GLU A 51 18.55 14.32 -17.67
CA GLU A 51 17.78 15.19 -18.58
C GLU A 51 16.30 14.79 -18.66
N PRO A 52 15.95 13.49 -18.84
CA PRO A 52 14.55 13.06 -18.78
C PRO A 52 13.89 13.34 -17.42
N PHE A 53 14.61 13.13 -16.31
CA PHE A 53 14.10 13.42 -14.98
C PHE A 53 13.73 14.90 -14.82
N LEU A 54 14.62 15.81 -15.21
CA LEU A 54 14.35 17.25 -15.16
C LEU A 54 13.22 17.65 -16.12
N ALA A 55 13.16 17.04 -17.31
CA ALA A 55 12.12 17.32 -18.30
C ALA A 55 10.72 16.93 -17.81
N GLU A 56 10.58 15.75 -17.20
CA GLU A 56 9.34 15.26 -16.57
C GLU A 56 8.85 16.19 -15.45
N LEU A 57 9.78 16.79 -14.71
CA LEU A 57 9.48 17.79 -13.68
C LEU A 57 9.29 19.22 -14.23
N LYS A 58 9.43 19.42 -15.56
CA LYS A 58 9.42 20.73 -16.23
C LYS A 58 10.46 21.70 -15.66
N LEU A 59 11.61 21.16 -15.26
CA LEU A 59 12.73 21.91 -14.70
C LEU A 59 13.76 22.27 -15.77
N PRO A 60 14.50 23.37 -15.58
CA PRO A 60 15.53 23.79 -16.52
C PRO A 60 16.67 22.77 -16.59
N LYS A 61 17.22 22.59 -17.80
CA LYS A 61 18.43 21.78 -17.99
C LYS A 61 19.62 22.38 -17.23
N VAL A 62 20.48 21.51 -16.71
CA VAL A 62 21.67 21.91 -15.96
C VAL A 62 22.92 21.67 -16.81
N SER A 63 23.64 22.74 -17.17
CA SER A 63 24.96 22.64 -17.80
C SER A 63 25.98 22.13 -16.77
N GLN A 64 26.81 21.16 -17.15
CA GLN A 64 27.89 20.61 -16.31
C GLN A 64 27.42 20.32 -14.86
N PRO A 65 26.43 19.42 -14.69
CA PRO A 65 25.75 19.24 -13.42
C PRO A 65 26.72 18.79 -12.32
N LYS A 66 26.63 19.46 -11.17
CA LYS A 66 27.33 19.13 -9.94
C LYS A 66 26.32 18.83 -8.85
N PHE A 67 26.70 17.92 -7.95
CA PHE A 67 25.83 17.38 -6.92
C PHE A 67 26.48 17.57 -5.55
N LEU A 68 25.68 17.92 -4.55
CA LEU A 68 26.12 18.04 -3.15
C LEU A 68 25.06 17.42 -2.25
N LEU A 69 25.50 16.74 -1.19
CA LEU A 69 24.64 16.23 -0.13
C LEU A 69 24.86 17.06 1.13
N GLN A 70 23.77 17.38 1.84
CA GLN A 70 23.79 17.98 3.17
C GLN A 70 24.71 19.22 3.29
N ARG A 71 24.67 20.10 2.27
CA ARG A 71 25.42 21.37 2.27
C ARG A 71 24.47 22.54 2.42
N ARG A 72 24.84 23.48 3.30
CA ARG A 72 24.09 24.71 3.53
C ARG A 72 24.02 25.58 2.27
N ASP A 73 25.17 25.76 1.61
CA ASP A 73 25.36 26.70 0.51
C ASP A 73 26.17 26.07 -0.64
N LEU A 74 26.14 26.69 -1.81
CA LEU A 74 26.92 26.25 -2.97
C LEU A 74 28.38 26.76 -2.87
N PRO A 75 29.38 25.97 -3.31
CA PRO A 75 30.79 26.38 -3.28
C PRO A 75 31.11 27.63 -4.12
N SER A 76 30.34 27.88 -5.18
CA SER A 76 30.54 28.98 -6.13
C SER A 76 29.84 30.29 -5.72
N GLY A 77 29.48 30.44 -4.44
CA GLY A 77 28.66 31.55 -3.94
C GLY A 77 27.18 31.17 -3.79
N GLY A 78 26.36 32.10 -3.27
CA GLY A 78 24.96 31.81 -2.91
C GLY A 78 24.07 31.44 -4.11
N ALA A 79 23.14 30.50 -3.89
CA ALA A 79 22.19 30.04 -4.92
C ALA A 79 21.33 31.18 -5.52
N TRP A 80 21.14 32.27 -4.78
CA TRP A 80 20.45 33.48 -5.22
C TRP A 80 21.10 34.20 -6.42
N HIS A 81 22.36 33.90 -6.75
CA HIS A 81 23.02 34.41 -7.97
C HIS A 81 22.60 33.67 -9.24
N LYS A 82 22.01 32.47 -9.13
CA LYS A 82 21.62 31.64 -10.27
C LYS A 82 20.35 32.21 -10.92
N LYS A 83 20.28 32.14 -12.25
CA LYS A 83 19.11 32.60 -13.02
C LYS A 83 17.89 31.75 -12.67
N HIS A 84 18.05 30.44 -12.72
CA HIS A 84 17.01 29.48 -12.39
C HIS A 84 17.24 28.89 -11.02
N ARG A 85 16.23 29.00 -10.16
CA ARG A 85 16.31 28.63 -8.74
C ARG A 85 15.10 27.80 -8.42
N VAL A 86 15.32 26.58 -7.95
CA VAL A 86 14.27 25.58 -7.77
C VAL A 86 14.35 25.01 -6.35
N LEU A 87 13.20 24.90 -5.68
CA LEU A 87 12.99 24.08 -4.50
C LEU A 87 12.21 22.84 -4.91
N LEU A 88 12.84 21.67 -4.85
CA LEU A 88 12.23 20.38 -5.12
C LEU A 88 11.94 19.67 -3.78
N GLY A 89 10.67 19.63 -3.39
CA GLY A 89 10.21 18.88 -2.22
C GLY A 89 9.73 17.49 -2.63
N LEU A 90 10.25 16.45 -1.98
CA LEU A 90 9.86 15.05 -2.17
C LEU A 90 9.21 14.50 -0.89
N SER A 91 7.97 14.03 -0.95
CA SER A 91 7.25 13.52 0.24
C SER A 91 6.58 12.18 -0.02
N LYS A 92 6.20 11.47 1.03
CA LYS A 92 5.42 10.22 0.90
C LYS A 92 4.01 10.48 0.36
N GLN A 93 3.37 11.57 0.81
CA GLN A 93 2.01 11.97 0.41
C GLN A 93 2.00 13.36 -0.24
N THR A 94 0.93 13.68 -0.96
CA THR A 94 0.75 15.00 -1.57
C THR A 94 0.69 16.08 -0.49
N SER A 95 1.59 17.06 -0.59
CA SER A 95 1.63 18.18 0.36
C SER A 95 0.79 19.37 -0.12
N GLN A 96 0.01 19.95 0.79
CA GLN A 96 -0.71 21.21 0.58
C GLN A 96 0.11 22.44 0.98
N TRP A 97 1.42 22.28 1.22
CA TRP A 97 2.28 23.40 1.61
C TRP A 97 2.20 24.53 0.56
N SER A 98 2.03 25.77 1.04
CA SER A 98 1.98 26.95 0.19
C SER A 98 3.10 27.93 0.54
N SER A 99 3.74 28.48 -0.49
CA SER A 99 4.86 29.42 -0.38
C SER A 99 4.47 30.81 0.17
N HIS A 100 3.17 31.04 0.41
CA HIS A 100 2.63 32.32 0.90
C HIS A 100 2.69 32.47 2.43
N ARG A 101 2.94 31.41 3.20
CA ARG A 101 3.24 31.53 4.64
C ARG A 101 4.68 31.97 4.84
N ARG A 102 4.94 33.28 4.79
CA ARG A 102 6.22 33.86 5.21
C ARG A 102 6.24 34.00 6.72
N GLU A 103 6.73 32.98 7.41
CA GLU A 103 6.97 33.06 8.85
C GLU A 103 8.32 33.76 9.12
N LYS A 104 8.32 34.70 10.07
CA LYS A 104 9.45 35.62 10.32
C LYS A 104 10.63 35.00 11.10
N LYS A 105 10.51 33.77 11.59
CA LYS A 105 11.60 33.12 12.32
C LYS A 105 12.59 32.49 11.34
N VAL A 106 13.84 32.96 11.39
CA VAL A 106 14.97 32.36 10.66
C VAL A 106 15.35 31.08 11.39
N TYR A 107 14.88 29.95 10.87
CA TYR A 107 15.31 28.62 11.30
C TYR A 107 16.52 28.20 10.46
N ASP A 108 17.57 27.66 11.08
CA ASP A 108 18.74 27.17 10.34
C ASP A 108 18.51 25.71 9.94
N SER A 109 17.99 25.48 8.73
CA SER A 109 17.81 24.14 8.15
C SER A 109 18.89 23.78 7.15
N LEU A 110 19.34 22.52 7.12
CA LEU A 110 20.24 22.03 6.08
C LEU A 110 19.42 21.37 4.97
N PRO A 111 19.60 21.75 3.69
CA PRO A 111 19.05 21.01 2.57
C PRO A 111 19.59 19.59 2.52
N ASP A 112 18.78 18.62 2.10
CA ASP A 112 19.24 17.25 1.94
C ASP A 112 20.22 17.12 0.76
N ALA A 113 19.95 17.82 -0.35
CA ALA A 113 20.84 17.84 -1.50
C ALA A 113 20.73 19.08 -2.38
N TRP A 114 21.71 19.21 -3.27
CA TRP A 114 21.73 20.19 -4.35
C TRP A 114 22.08 19.52 -5.69
N ILE A 115 21.44 20.01 -6.75
CA ILE A 115 21.88 19.85 -8.14
C ILE A 115 22.09 21.25 -8.70
N TYR A 116 23.29 21.55 -9.23
CA TYR A 116 23.59 22.89 -9.73
C TYR A 116 24.50 22.88 -10.94
N GLY A 117 24.42 23.95 -11.72
CA GLY A 117 25.27 24.25 -12.87
C GLY A 117 25.59 25.75 -12.89
N ASP A 118 25.92 26.30 -14.06
CA ASP A 118 26.31 27.71 -14.16
C ASP A 118 25.14 28.66 -13.84
N ASP A 119 23.97 28.40 -14.43
CA ASP A 119 22.78 29.26 -14.32
C ASP A 119 21.64 28.66 -13.49
N VAL A 120 21.79 27.42 -13.01
CA VAL A 120 20.74 26.68 -12.31
C VAL A 120 21.19 26.24 -10.92
N ALA A 121 20.31 26.37 -9.93
CA ALA A 121 20.40 25.69 -8.65
C ALA A 121 19.06 25.06 -8.28
N ILE A 122 19.09 23.76 -7.97
CA ILE A 122 17.97 22.96 -7.50
C ILE A 122 18.31 22.49 -6.09
N LEU A 123 17.57 22.96 -5.10
CA LEU A 123 17.64 22.53 -3.70
C LEU A 123 16.62 21.41 -3.52
N ILE A 124 17.05 20.27 -2.98
CA ILE A 124 16.20 19.11 -2.72
C ILE A 124 15.96 18.99 -1.22
N GLU A 125 14.69 18.83 -0.86
CA GLU A 125 14.21 18.52 0.48
C GLU A 125 13.32 17.27 0.41
N SER A 126 13.55 16.32 1.30
CA SER A 126 12.87 15.03 1.34
C SER A 126 12.16 14.84 2.68
N LYS A 127 11.01 14.17 2.64
CA LYS A 127 10.30 13.67 3.83
C LYS A 127 9.83 12.23 3.61
N VAL A 128 10.11 11.35 4.56
CA VAL A 128 9.72 9.93 4.50
C VAL A 128 8.50 9.58 5.33
N ASN A 129 8.20 10.38 6.35
CA ASN A 129 7.03 10.19 7.18
C ASN A 129 5.77 10.79 6.52
N ASP A 130 4.60 10.50 7.10
CA ASP A 130 3.32 11.11 6.69
C ASP A 130 3.23 12.61 7.10
N GLY A 131 4.35 13.20 7.54
CA GLY A 131 4.44 14.60 7.91
C GLY A 131 4.44 15.52 6.70
N ALA A 132 3.71 16.62 6.81
CA ALA A 132 3.86 17.74 5.88
C ALA A 132 5.27 18.34 6.00
N PHE A 133 5.78 18.93 4.92
CA PHE A 133 7.01 19.72 4.98
C PHE A 133 6.90 20.79 6.08
N ASP A 134 7.91 20.85 6.95
CA ASP A 134 7.98 21.85 8.01
C ASP A 134 7.97 23.27 7.38
N PRO A 135 6.99 24.13 7.73
CA PRO A 135 6.88 25.46 7.14
C PRO A 135 8.10 26.37 7.37
N PHE A 136 8.77 26.25 8.52
CA PHE A 136 9.98 27.01 8.85
C PHE A 136 11.17 26.50 8.05
N GLN A 137 11.32 25.19 7.92
CA GLN A 137 12.35 24.57 7.10
C GLN A 137 12.22 25.02 5.64
N MET A 138 11.02 24.90 5.07
CA MET A 138 10.76 25.30 3.68
C MET A 138 10.96 26.81 3.47
N SER A 139 10.52 27.65 4.41
CA SER A 139 10.75 29.11 4.37
C SER A 139 12.24 29.45 4.42
N SER A 140 13.02 28.72 5.20
CA SER A 140 14.47 28.86 5.28
C SER A 140 15.14 28.46 3.96
N HIS A 141 14.72 27.36 3.33
CA HIS A 141 15.20 26.96 2.00
C HIS A 141 14.85 27.98 0.92
N LEU A 142 13.61 28.49 0.90
CA LEU A 142 13.23 29.58 -0.01
C LEU A 142 14.08 30.83 0.19
N THR A 143 14.38 31.20 1.44
CA THR A 143 15.22 32.38 1.74
C THR A 143 16.62 32.23 1.14
N ARG A 144 17.19 31.02 1.12
CA ARG A 144 18.49 30.75 0.47
C ARG A 144 18.44 30.88 -1.04
N LEU A 145 17.30 30.55 -1.64
CA LEU A 145 17.06 30.72 -3.07
C LEU A 145 16.65 32.16 -3.41
N ASN A 146 16.15 32.97 -2.48
CA ASN A 146 15.61 34.28 -2.79
C ASN A 146 16.70 35.30 -3.15
N ARG A 147 16.43 36.03 -4.23
CA ARG A 147 17.25 37.17 -4.68
C ARG A 147 16.49 38.44 -4.30
N LYS A 148 17.16 39.41 -3.65
CA LYS A 148 16.51 40.65 -3.16
C LYS A 148 15.67 41.37 -4.21
N ASN A 149 16.07 41.32 -5.49
CA ASN A 149 15.42 41.98 -6.63
C ASN A 149 15.16 41.04 -7.82
N GLY A 150 15.02 39.72 -7.59
CA GLY A 150 14.73 38.75 -8.65
C GLY A 150 13.31 38.20 -8.56
N GLY A 151 12.87 37.46 -9.58
CA GLY A 151 11.61 36.69 -9.50
C GLY A 151 11.64 35.65 -8.38
N ASP A 152 10.50 35.08 -8.04
CA ASP A 152 10.43 34.02 -7.02
C ASP A 152 11.07 32.71 -7.53
N PRO A 153 11.66 31.88 -6.63
CA PRO A 153 12.09 30.53 -6.98
C PRO A 153 10.92 29.66 -7.43
N ILE A 154 11.20 28.72 -8.34
CA ILE A 154 10.24 27.69 -8.74
C ILE A 154 10.13 26.68 -7.60
N VAL A 155 8.91 26.38 -7.15
CA VAL A 155 8.66 25.30 -6.18
C VAL A 155 7.99 24.15 -6.90
N VAL A 156 8.58 22.96 -6.79
CA VAL A 156 8.01 21.71 -7.28
C VAL A 156 7.90 20.74 -6.11
N LEU A 157 6.69 20.32 -5.78
CA LEU A 157 6.43 19.30 -4.76
C LEU A 157 5.97 18.03 -5.46
N LYS A 158 6.58 16.90 -5.13
CA LYS A 158 6.28 15.59 -5.71
C LYS A 158 6.19 14.52 -4.65
N THR A 159 5.27 13.58 -4.86
CA THR A 159 5.25 12.36 -4.07
C THR A 159 6.35 11.41 -4.53
N ARG A 160 6.78 10.52 -3.65
CA ARG A 160 7.72 9.44 -4.00
C ARG A 160 7.14 8.48 -5.03
N GLU A 161 5.82 8.27 -5.03
CA GLU A 161 5.10 7.56 -6.08
C GLU A 161 5.24 8.27 -7.44
N GLU A 162 5.10 9.59 -7.51
CA GLU A 162 5.33 10.34 -8.75
C GLU A 162 6.78 10.22 -9.23
N ILE A 163 7.76 10.30 -8.32
CA ILE A 163 9.18 10.10 -8.65
C ILE A 163 9.43 8.68 -9.17
N HIS A 164 8.87 7.67 -8.53
CA HIS A 164 8.94 6.28 -9.00
C HIS A 164 8.36 6.13 -10.41
N GLY A 165 7.19 6.72 -10.67
CA GLY A 165 6.58 6.74 -12.00
C GLY A 165 7.48 7.38 -13.06
N ILE A 166 8.17 8.48 -12.73
CA ILE A 166 9.16 9.11 -13.61
C ILE A 166 10.30 8.13 -13.91
N PHE A 167 10.88 7.51 -12.88
CA PHE A 167 11.99 6.57 -13.09
C PHE A 167 11.57 5.32 -13.87
N ARG A 168 10.35 4.81 -13.71
CA ARG A 168 9.82 3.71 -14.53
C ARG A 168 9.76 4.10 -16.01
N ARG A 169 9.32 5.32 -16.33
CA ARG A 169 9.33 5.83 -17.72
C ARG A 169 10.74 5.98 -18.25
N ILE A 170 11.67 6.49 -17.43
CA ILE A 170 13.09 6.56 -17.79
C ILE A 170 13.64 5.16 -18.09
N ALA A 171 13.40 4.18 -17.21
CA ALA A 171 13.86 2.80 -17.40
C ALA A 171 13.39 2.20 -18.72
N ALA A 172 12.13 2.47 -19.11
CA ALA A 172 11.57 2.01 -20.39
C ALA A 172 12.27 2.60 -21.63
N THR A 173 13.00 3.71 -21.49
CA THR A 173 13.74 4.34 -22.59
C THR A 173 15.23 3.95 -22.63
N LEU A 174 15.74 3.30 -21.58
CA LEU A 174 17.14 2.92 -21.50
C LEU A 174 17.38 1.60 -22.24
N THR A 175 18.18 1.66 -23.30
CA THR A 175 18.62 0.47 -24.08
C THR A 175 19.82 -0.23 -23.43
N ASN A 176 20.20 -1.41 -23.95
CA ASN A 176 21.36 -2.19 -23.49
C ASN A 176 22.68 -1.40 -23.48
N ASP A 177 22.85 -0.43 -24.39
CA ASP A 177 24.04 0.42 -24.45
C ASP A 177 24.18 1.36 -23.24
N HIS A 178 23.12 1.51 -22.45
CA HIS A 178 23.09 2.30 -21.22
C HIS A 178 23.27 1.45 -19.96
N GLY A 179 23.93 0.29 -20.04
CA GLY A 179 23.95 -0.74 -18.98
C GLY A 179 24.11 -0.22 -17.55
N CYS A 180 25.05 0.71 -17.30
CA CYS A 180 25.22 1.31 -15.96
C CYS A 180 24.02 2.16 -15.52
N ALA A 181 23.49 3.02 -16.39
CA ALA A 181 22.32 3.84 -16.08
C ALA A 181 21.06 3.00 -15.90
N ALA A 182 20.85 2.01 -16.77
CA ALA A 182 19.74 1.06 -16.66
C ALA A 182 19.79 0.32 -15.33
N PHE A 183 20.97 -0.18 -14.95
CA PHE A 183 21.19 -0.81 -13.65
C PHE A 183 20.86 0.13 -12.49
N LEU A 184 21.43 1.35 -12.45
CA LEU A 184 21.19 2.32 -11.38
C LEU A 184 19.71 2.69 -11.24
N VAL A 185 19.02 2.94 -12.36
CA VAL A 185 17.59 3.28 -12.37
C VAL A 185 16.77 2.12 -11.83
N MET A 186 17.04 0.88 -12.25
CA MET A 186 16.35 -0.29 -11.72
C MET A 186 16.60 -0.48 -10.23
N GLN A 187 17.84 -0.33 -9.78
CA GLN A 187 18.19 -0.41 -8.36
C GLN A 187 17.47 0.68 -7.54
N PHE A 188 17.31 1.89 -8.07
CA PHE A 188 16.60 2.97 -7.41
C PHE A 188 15.09 2.72 -7.33
N ILE A 189 14.47 2.27 -8.43
CA ILE A 189 13.06 1.87 -8.47
C ILE A 189 12.78 0.80 -7.40
N GLN A 190 13.61 -0.24 -7.40
CA GLN A 190 13.56 -1.34 -6.45
C GLN A 190 13.70 -0.87 -5.01
N PHE A 191 14.63 0.06 -4.76
CA PHE A 191 14.84 0.63 -3.42
C PHE A 191 13.62 1.44 -2.95
N LEU A 192 12.98 2.22 -3.81
CA LEU A 192 11.75 2.96 -3.47
C LEU A 192 10.59 2.02 -3.11
N GLU A 193 10.43 0.93 -3.86
CA GLU A 193 9.36 -0.04 -3.64
C GLU A 193 9.53 -0.80 -2.34
N TYR A 194 10.76 -1.23 -2.06
CA TYR A 194 11.07 -1.95 -0.83
C TYR A 194 11.00 -1.07 0.42
N SER A 195 11.44 0.19 0.31
CA SER A 195 11.33 1.13 1.43
C SER A 195 9.90 1.60 1.72
N GLY A 196 8.89 1.06 1.03
CA GLY A 196 7.48 1.40 1.23
C GLY A 196 7.14 2.82 0.75
N MET A 197 7.96 3.41 -0.12
CA MET A 197 7.83 4.81 -0.55
C MET A 197 6.88 5.00 -1.74
N THR A 198 6.51 3.93 -2.44
CA THR A 198 5.73 4.00 -3.70
C THR A 198 4.28 3.59 -3.54
N GLY A 199 3.86 3.24 -2.31
CA GLY A 199 2.64 2.48 -2.10
C GLY A 199 2.67 1.12 -2.80
N PHE A 200 1.49 0.53 -2.99
CA PHE A 200 1.30 -0.76 -3.65
C PHE A 200 1.40 -0.61 -5.17
N THR A 201 2.39 -1.26 -5.76
CA THR A 201 2.69 -1.17 -7.21
C THR A 201 2.31 -2.43 -7.99
N GLY A 202 1.74 -3.43 -7.31
CA GLY A 202 1.34 -4.71 -7.87
C GLY A 202 1.90 -5.90 -7.11
N PHE A 203 1.34 -7.08 -7.38
CA PHE A 203 1.77 -8.31 -6.76
C PHE A 203 3.12 -8.77 -7.31
N ARG A 204 3.95 -9.33 -6.43
CA ARG A 204 5.30 -9.83 -6.74
C ARG A 204 5.48 -11.20 -6.12
N PRO A 205 6.35 -12.07 -6.68
CA PRO A 205 6.67 -13.36 -6.08
C PRO A 205 7.00 -13.26 -4.59
N ASP A 206 7.80 -12.26 -4.21
CA ASP A 206 8.27 -12.10 -2.83
C ASP A 206 7.14 -11.76 -1.83
N HIS A 207 6.04 -11.16 -2.30
CA HIS A 207 4.85 -10.94 -1.45
C HIS A 207 4.21 -12.27 -1.00
N PHE A 208 4.38 -13.33 -1.79
CA PHE A 208 3.82 -14.66 -1.50
C PHE A 208 4.89 -15.56 -0.87
N ASP A 209 6.13 -15.49 -1.36
CA ASP A 209 7.22 -16.37 -0.93
C ASP A 209 7.61 -16.15 0.54
N TYR A 210 7.40 -14.93 1.08
CA TYR A 210 7.61 -14.65 2.50
C TYR A 210 6.88 -15.65 3.42
N PHE A 211 5.66 -16.07 3.08
CA PHE A 211 4.88 -17.01 3.90
C PHE A 211 5.38 -18.46 3.83
N ILE A 212 6.36 -18.73 2.97
CA ILE A 212 7.04 -20.03 2.87
C ILE A 212 8.38 -19.94 3.58
N THR A 213 9.18 -18.93 3.26
CA THR A 213 10.56 -18.78 3.74
C THR A 213 10.64 -18.25 5.16
N HIS A 214 9.67 -17.41 5.57
CA HIS A 214 9.71 -16.64 6.81
C HIS A 214 11.05 -15.93 6.96
N ASP A 215 11.39 -15.11 5.96
CA ASP A 215 12.63 -14.33 5.91
C ASP A 215 12.75 -13.36 7.11
N ASP A 216 13.59 -12.32 7.00
CA ASP A 216 13.85 -11.40 8.10
C ASP A 216 12.69 -10.43 8.42
N ASP A 217 12.86 -9.70 9.53
CA ASP A 217 11.89 -8.72 10.03
C ASP A 217 11.66 -7.52 9.09
N ASP A 218 12.65 -7.13 8.30
CA ASP A 218 12.49 -6.03 7.35
C ASP A 218 11.63 -6.50 6.18
N THR A 219 11.81 -7.74 5.70
CA THR A 219 10.94 -8.35 4.68
C THR A 219 9.50 -8.48 5.19
N ARG A 220 9.31 -8.91 6.45
CA ARG A 220 7.99 -8.92 7.10
C ARG A 220 7.36 -7.54 7.15
N GLY A 221 8.13 -6.53 7.57
CA GLY A 221 7.69 -5.13 7.64
C GLY A 221 7.27 -4.60 6.26
N TRP A 222 8.06 -4.90 5.23
CA TRP A 222 7.75 -4.54 3.85
C TRP A 222 6.44 -5.19 3.37
N VAL A 223 6.24 -6.50 3.56
CA VAL A 223 4.98 -7.18 3.19
C VAL A 223 3.78 -6.54 3.91
N LEU A 224 3.94 -6.18 5.18
CA LEU A 224 2.90 -5.50 5.96
C LEU A 224 2.57 -4.10 5.41
N ASP A 225 3.58 -3.36 4.97
CA ASP A 225 3.37 -2.03 4.37
C ASP A 225 2.73 -2.13 2.98
N GLN A 226 3.07 -3.17 2.21
CA GLN A 226 2.42 -3.46 0.93
C GLN A 226 0.94 -3.82 1.11
N ILE A 227 0.58 -4.67 2.09
CA ILE A 227 -0.84 -5.00 2.32
C ILE A 227 -1.64 -3.80 2.85
N LYS A 228 -1.05 -2.94 3.68
CA LYS A 228 -1.66 -1.67 4.10
C LYS A 228 -1.92 -0.75 2.90
N SER A 229 -0.95 -0.63 2.00
CA SER A 229 -1.12 0.22 0.82
C SER A 229 -2.14 -0.35 -0.16
N LEU A 230 -2.15 -1.67 -0.36
CA LEU A 230 -3.19 -2.38 -1.10
C LEU A 230 -4.57 -2.08 -0.51
N ALA A 231 -4.73 -2.18 0.80
CA ALA A 231 -5.99 -1.90 1.47
C ALA A 231 -6.46 -0.45 1.29
N GLY A 232 -5.54 0.53 1.34
CA GLY A 232 -5.86 1.92 1.02
C GLY A 232 -6.40 2.09 -0.40
N GLN A 233 -5.80 1.41 -1.38
CA GLN A 233 -6.27 1.45 -2.77
C GLN A 233 -7.61 0.73 -2.95
N VAL A 234 -7.81 -0.43 -2.31
CA VAL A 234 -9.08 -1.16 -2.31
C VAL A 234 -10.20 -0.32 -1.69
N LEU A 235 -9.96 0.29 -0.52
CA LEU A 235 -10.93 1.17 0.14
C LEU A 235 -11.29 2.37 -0.74
N ALA A 236 -10.29 2.97 -1.41
CA ALA A 236 -10.52 4.07 -2.36
C ALA A 236 -11.35 3.62 -3.58
N GLY A 237 -11.21 2.36 -4.02
CA GLY A 237 -12.05 1.74 -5.04
C GLY A 237 -13.48 1.53 -4.57
N LEU A 238 -13.67 0.92 -3.40
CA LEU A 238 -15.00 0.66 -2.81
C LEU A 238 -15.83 1.93 -2.61
N ARG A 239 -15.19 3.04 -2.21
CA ARG A 239 -15.86 4.34 -2.05
C ARG A 239 -16.37 4.94 -3.37
N LYS A 240 -15.90 4.46 -4.51
CA LYS A 240 -16.36 4.89 -5.84
C LYS A 240 -17.53 4.07 -6.38
N VAL A 241 -17.83 2.91 -5.79
CA VAL A 241 -18.89 1.99 -6.26
C VAL A 241 -20.27 2.62 -6.10
N SER A 242 -20.67 2.97 -4.86
CA SER A 242 -21.94 3.65 -4.59
C SER A 242 -21.94 4.33 -3.22
N PRO A 243 -22.90 5.23 -2.94
CA PRO A 243 -23.04 5.84 -1.61
C PRO A 243 -23.28 4.82 -0.49
N SER A 244 -24.04 3.75 -0.74
CA SER A 244 -24.30 2.69 0.26
C SER A 244 -23.00 1.99 0.66
N PHE A 245 -22.18 1.63 -0.34
CA PHE A 245 -20.86 1.05 -0.14
C PHE A 245 -19.95 1.99 0.65
N SER A 246 -19.90 3.28 0.29
CA SER A 246 -19.05 4.26 0.98
C SER A 246 -19.45 4.46 2.45
N ASN A 247 -20.72 4.25 2.80
CA ASN A 247 -21.21 4.36 4.17
C ASN A 247 -20.88 3.10 5.00
N PHE A 248 -20.87 1.91 4.38
CA PHE A 248 -20.49 0.69 5.09
C PHE A 248 -18.96 0.53 5.19
N TYR A 249 -18.24 0.74 4.09
CA TYR A 249 -16.79 0.63 4.00
C TYR A 249 -16.12 1.98 4.30
N GLU A 250 -16.20 2.38 5.57
CA GLU A 250 -15.64 3.64 6.04
C GLU A 250 -14.13 3.57 6.27
N ASP A 251 -13.62 2.40 6.65
CA ASP A 251 -12.22 2.20 7.05
C ASP A 251 -11.78 0.75 6.84
N PHE A 252 -10.51 0.46 7.16
CA PHE A 252 -9.97 -0.89 7.24
C PHE A 252 -9.15 -1.12 8.52
N ASP A 253 -9.06 -2.37 8.96
CA ASP A 253 -8.23 -2.81 10.07
C ASP A 253 -7.24 -3.86 9.59
N VAL A 254 -5.95 -3.64 9.85
CA VAL A 254 -4.88 -4.57 9.46
C VAL A 254 -4.57 -5.48 10.64
N GLY A 255 -4.68 -6.78 10.41
CA GLY A 255 -4.40 -7.79 11.43
C GLY A 255 -2.98 -7.71 11.98
N ASN A 256 -2.84 -8.14 13.24
CA ASN A 256 -1.51 -8.39 13.81
C ASN A 256 -0.80 -9.45 12.97
N PHE A 257 0.44 -9.16 12.56
CA PHE A 257 1.23 -10.04 11.71
C PHE A 257 2.50 -10.49 12.45
N SER A 258 2.43 -11.64 13.11
CA SER A 258 3.59 -12.22 13.80
C SER A 258 4.50 -12.98 12.83
N ARG A 259 5.74 -13.26 13.24
CA ARG A 259 6.69 -14.04 12.43
C ARG A 259 6.26 -15.48 12.16
N GLU A 260 5.31 -16.01 12.93
CA GLU A 260 4.86 -17.41 12.82
C GLU A 260 3.61 -17.56 11.95
N MET A 261 3.04 -16.45 11.47
CA MET A 261 1.83 -16.49 10.66
C MET A 261 2.16 -16.76 9.19
N ASP A 262 1.44 -17.71 8.61
CA ASP A 262 1.49 -18.06 7.19
C ASP A 262 0.57 -17.17 6.32
N TYR A 263 0.07 -16.07 6.89
CA TYR A 263 -0.77 -15.08 6.23
C TYR A 263 -0.71 -13.71 6.90
N CYS A 264 -1.12 -12.68 6.17
CA CYS A 264 -1.55 -11.41 6.74
C CYS A 264 -2.91 -11.02 6.15
N TRP A 265 -3.67 -10.18 6.85
CA TRP A 265 -5.05 -9.87 6.46
C TRP A 265 -5.44 -8.44 6.78
N VAL A 266 -6.45 -7.96 6.06
CA VAL A 266 -7.07 -6.66 6.24
C VAL A 266 -8.59 -6.80 6.16
N ALA A 267 -9.29 -6.35 7.20
CA ALA A 267 -10.74 -6.32 7.26
C ALA A 267 -11.28 -4.95 6.84
N PHE A 268 -12.41 -4.93 6.13
CA PHE A 268 -13.07 -3.73 5.62
C PHE A 268 -14.48 -3.61 6.21
N GLY A 269 -14.84 -2.41 6.67
CA GLY A 269 -16.17 -2.14 7.21
C GLY A 269 -16.26 -0.78 7.91
N PRO A 270 -17.23 -0.61 8.83
CA PRO A 270 -17.38 0.63 9.57
C PRO A 270 -16.16 0.94 10.44
N ARG A 271 -15.90 2.23 10.69
CA ARG A 271 -14.69 2.67 11.40
C ARG A 271 -14.52 2.07 12.80
N GLY A 272 -13.28 1.77 13.16
CA GLY A 272 -12.90 1.25 14.47
C GLY A 272 -13.38 -0.19 14.71
N ASP A 273 -13.51 -0.62 15.96
CA ASP A 273 -13.87 -2.02 16.29
C ASP A 273 -15.34 -2.40 15.98
N ALA A 274 -16.13 -1.47 15.42
CA ALA A 274 -17.55 -1.68 15.15
C ALA A 274 -17.78 -2.77 14.08
N TYR A 275 -16.91 -2.85 13.06
CA TYR A 275 -17.03 -3.84 11.99
C TYR A 275 -17.04 -5.28 12.52
N ARG A 276 -16.34 -5.55 13.62
CA ARG A 276 -16.25 -6.89 14.21
C ARG A 276 -17.60 -7.41 14.71
N LYS A 277 -18.54 -6.53 15.05
CA LYS A 277 -19.90 -6.87 15.51
C LYS A 277 -20.89 -7.08 14.35
N LEU A 278 -20.40 -6.99 13.12
CA LEU A 278 -21.15 -7.10 11.89
C LEU A 278 -20.55 -8.21 11.03
N THR A 279 -21.34 -8.70 10.09
CA THR A 279 -20.77 -9.41 8.95
C THR A 279 -19.98 -8.40 8.12
N HIS A 280 -18.74 -8.71 7.78
CA HIS A 280 -17.84 -7.79 7.07
C HIS A 280 -17.01 -8.57 6.05
N GLN A 281 -16.11 -7.90 5.32
CA GLN A 281 -15.24 -8.58 4.35
C GLN A 281 -13.77 -8.46 4.74
N THR A 282 -12.98 -9.43 4.36
CA THR A 282 -11.54 -9.48 4.63
C THR A 282 -10.79 -9.91 3.41
N VAL A 283 -9.65 -9.27 3.19
CA VAL A 283 -8.65 -9.63 2.20
C VAL A 283 -7.47 -10.24 2.94
N GLU A 284 -7.06 -11.44 2.57
CA GLU A 284 -5.96 -12.17 3.19
C GLU A 284 -4.94 -12.54 2.12
N LEU A 285 -3.67 -12.25 2.38
CA LEU A 285 -2.55 -12.61 1.55
C LEU A 285 -1.85 -13.84 2.14
N ARG A 286 -1.62 -14.86 1.31
CA ARG A 286 -0.96 -16.15 1.65
C ARG A 286 0.02 -16.54 0.56
N ALA A 287 0.83 -17.57 0.78
CA ALA A 287 1.72 -18.14 -0.24
C ALA A 287 1.04 -18.54 -1.57
N ASN A 288 -0.23 -18.94 -1.51
CA ASN A 288 -0.98 -19.45 -2.68
C ASN A 288 -1.80 -18.37 -3.41
N GLY A 289 -1.91 -17.14 -2.89
CA GLY A 289 -2.71 -16.09 -3.52
C GLY A 289 -3.29 -15.10 -2.54
N VAL A 290 -4.33 -14.41 -2.99
CA VAL A 290 -5.14 -13.51 -2.16
C VAL A 290 -6.53 -14.10 -2.02
N ALA A 291 -6.99 -14.25 -0.78
CA ALA A 291 -8.36 -14.63 -0.51
C ALA A 291 -9.20 -13.41 -0.14
N VAL A 292 -10.38 -13.29 -0.73
CA VAL A 292 -11.40 -12.31 -0.34
C VAL A 292 -12.58 -13.08 0.24
N PHE A 293 -13.01 -12.71 1.44
CA PHE A 293 -14.06 -13.46 2.10
C PHE A 293 -14.97 -12.63 2.98
N VAL A 294 -16.24 -13.04 3.03
CA VAL A 294 -17.24 -12.55 3.98
C VAL A 294 -17.05 -13.26 5.32
N ASN A 295 -17.02 -12.50 6.41
CA ASN A 295 -16.78 -12.97 7.77
C ASN A 295 -17.95 -12.67 8.70
N THR A 296 -18.45 -13.69 9.40
CA THR A 296 -19.40 -13.55 10.52
C THR A 296 -18.81 -14.24 11.76
N GLU A 297 -18.23 -13.46 12.68
CA GLU A 297 -17.37 -14.01 13.75
C GLU A 297 -17.84 -13.74 15.18
N LEU A 298 -18.14 -12.49 15.54
CA LEU A 298 -18.52 -12.15 16.91
C LEU A 298 -20.00 -12.43 17.15
N LYS A 299 -20.34 -12.71 18.41
CA LYS A 299 -21.70 -13.05 18.85
C LYS A 299 -22.82 -12.17 18.22
N PRO A 300 -22.72 -10.83 18.18
CA PRO A 300 -23.76 -10.01 17.55
C PRO A 300 -23.95 -10.27 16.05
N ALA A 301 -22.90 -10.64 15.32
CA ALA A 301 -22.98 -11.03 13.92
C ALA A 301 -23.54 -12.45 13.77
N THR A 302 -23.08 -13.39 14.60
CA THR A 302 -23.57 -14.79 14.56
C THR A 302 -25.04 -14.90 14.95
N ASP A 303 -25.51 -14.09 15.89
CA ASP A 303 -26.93 -14.02 16.26
C ASP A 303 -27.80 -13.51 15.09
N ARG A 304 -27.28 -12.60 14.26
CA ARG A 304 -27.96 -12.16 13.02
C ARG A 304 -27.96 -13.25 11.97
N LEU A 305 -26.82 -13.93 11.76
CA LEU A 305 -26.75 -15.08 10.85
C LEU A 305 -27.79 -16.15 11.21
N LYS A 306 -27.83 -16.59 12.48
CA LYS A 306 -28.82 -17.55 12.96
C LYS A 306 -30.25 -17.07 12.74
N ARG A 307 -30.50 -15.76 12.91
CA ARG A 307 -31.81 -15.18 12.65
C ARG A 307 -32.17 -15.22 11.17
N VAL A 308 -31.28 -14.80 10.26
CA VAL A 308 -31.50 -14.88 8.81
C VAL A 308 -31.80 -16.32 8.38
N LEU A 309 -31.03 -17.29 8.88
CA LEU A 309 -31.25 -18.71 8.55
C LEU A 309 -32.60 -19.25 9.05
N ARG A 310 -33.12 -18.72 10.15
CA ARG A 310 -34.43 -19.12 10.70
C ARG A 310 -35.60 -18.40 10.01
N ASP A 311 -35.47 -17.10 9.82
CA ASP A 311 -36.57 -16.22 9.40
C ASP A 311 -36.69 -16.21 7.86
N THR A 312 -35.57 -16.31 7.14
CA THR A 312 -35.48 -16.32 5.68
C THR A 312 -34.50 -17.39 5.17
N PRO A 313 -34.76 -18.70 5.44
CA PRO A 313 -33.83 -19.80 5.19
C PRO A 313 -33.35 -19.93 3.74
N PHE A 314 -34.10 -19.39 2.77
CA PHE A 314 -33.73 -19.43 1.35
C PHE A 314 -33.00 -18.18 0.87
N ALA A 315 -33.07 -17.06 1.59
CA ALA A 315 -32.47 -15.81 1.13
C ALA A 315 -30.94 -15.90 1.06
N LEU A 316 -30.31 -16.49 2.08
CA LEU A 316 -28.85 -16.68 2.07
C LEU A 316 -28.42 -17.67 1.00
N ARG A 317 -29.18 -18.77 0.82
CA ARG A 317 -28.92 -19.74 -0.25
C ARG A 317 -28.97 -19.08 -1.62
N GLN A 318 -30.03 -18.32 -1.90
CA GLN A 318 -30.18 -17.61 -3.17
C GLN A 318 -29.04 -16.60 -3.39
N ALA A 319 -28.64 -15.87 -2.34
CA ALA A 319 -27.49 -14.96 -2.43
C ALA A 319 -26.18 -15.71 -2.73
N LEU A 320 -25.98 -16.90 -2.16
CA LEU A 320 -24.84 -17.76 -2.45
C LEU A 320 -24.87 -18.31 -3.88
N GLU A 321 -26.04 -18.70 -4.38
CA GLU A 321 -26.25 -19.17 -5.76
C GLU A 321 -25.94 -18.05 -6.77
N LEU A 322 -26.37 -16.81 -6.50
CA LEU A 322 -26.08 -15.66 -7.35
C LEU A 322 -24.58 -15.36 -7.49
N VAL A 323 -23.80 -15.62 -6.43
CA VAL A 323 -22.35 -15.42 -6.50
C VAL A 323 -21.61 -16.68 -6.98
N ALA A 324 -22.28 -17.82 -7.15
CA ALA A 324 -21.64 -19.10 -7.49
C ALA A 324 -21.04 -19.18 -8.92
N GLU A 325 -21.18 -18.12 -9.73
CA GLU A 325 -20.50 -18.02 -11.03
C GLU A 325 -18.98 -18.18 -10.92
N GLU A 326 -18.40 -17.75 -9.80
CA GLU A 326 -17.00 -18.04 -9.47
C GLU A 326 -16.89 -19.05 -8.33
N PRO A 327 -15.86 -19.92 -8.33
CA PRO A 327 -15.61 -20.85 -7.24
C PRO A 327 -15.44 -20.16 -5.89
N PHE A 328 -16.16 -20.64 -4.88
CA PHE A 328 -15.99 -20.22 -3.49
C PHE A 328 -16.08 -21.42 -2.53
N GLU A 329 -15.61 -21.20 -1.31
CA GLU A 329 -15.71 -22.13 -0.19
C GLU A 329 -16.55 -21.52 0.92
N LEU A 330 -17.52 -22.27 1.41
CA LEU A 330 -18.28 -21.95 2.61
C LEU A 330 -17.64 -22.72 3.78
N VAL A 331 -16.92 -22.01 4.64
CA VAL A 331 -16.18 -22.60 5.76
C VAL A 331 -16.90 -22.26 7.06
N VAL A 332 -17.16 -23.27 7.87
CA VAL A 332 -17.72 -23.16 9.22
C VAL A 332 -16.71 -23.68 10.22
N GLN A 333 -16.42 -22.86 11.21
CA GLN A 333 -15.60 -23.22 12.37
C GLN A 333 -16.38 -22.96 13.67
N GLU A 334 -16.08 -23.70 14.73
CA GLU A 334 -16.53 -23.36 16.07
C GLU A 334 -15.47 -22.49 16.76
N ARG A 335 -15.92 -21.38 17.33
CA ARG A 335 -15.04 -20.47 18.05
C ARG A 335 -15.15 -20.70 19.55
N VAL A 336 -14.08 -21.21 20.15
CA VAL A 336 -14.04 -21.55 21.59
C VAL A 336 -13.08 -20.62 22.30
N GLN A 337 -13.54 -20.04 23.42
CA GLN A 337 -12.70 -19.17 24.21
C GLN A 337 -11.70 -19.98 25.04
N ARG A 338 -10.41 -19.85 24.73
CA ARG A 338 -9.32 -20.49 25.51
C ARG A 338 -8.97 -19.69 26.75
N ARG A 339 -8.86 -18.35 26.60
CA ARG A 339 -8.52 -17.38 27.66
C ARG A 339 -9.17 -16.03 27.35
N PRO A 340 -9.18 -15.05 28.27
CA PRO A 340 -9.60 -13.69 27.94
C PRO A 340 -8.88 -13.18 26.68
N ARG A 341 -9.67 -12.82 25.65
CA ARG A 341 -9.19 -12.32 24.33
C ARG A 341 -8.41 -13.31 23.46
N VAL A 342 -8.36 -14.59 23.82
CA VAL A 342 -7.74 -15.64 23.00
C VAL A 342 -8.78 -16.68 22.65
N MET A 343 -9.02 -16.85 21.36
CA MET A 343 -10.01 -17.77 20.80
C MET A 343 -9.30 -18.81 19.95
N ASP A 344 -9.73 -20.06 20.09
CA ASP A 344 -9.36 -21.13 19.17
C ASP A 344 -10.49 -21.33 18.16
N TYR A 345 -10.13 -21.73 16.94
CA TYR A 345 -11.05 -21.95 15.82
C TYR A 345 -10.94 -23.41 15.39
N PHE A 346 -12.02 -24.17 15.56
CA PHE A 346 -12.07 -25.60 15.23
C PHE A 346 -12.84 -25.78 13.92
N PRO A 347 -12.22 -26.29 12.84
CA PRO A 347 -12.94 -26.59 11.60
C PRO A 347 -14.09 -27.58 11.85
N VAL A 348 -15.27 -27.25 11.35
CA VAL A 348 -16.47 -28.08 11.48
C VAL A 348 -16.96 -28.56 10.11
N MET A 349 -17.00 -27.66 9.13
CA MET A 349 -17.52 -27.96 7.80
C MET A 349 -16.86 -27.07 6.74
N THR A 350 -16.62 -27.64 5.56
CA THR A 350 -16.28 -26.89 4.35
C THR A 350 -17.15 -27.39 3.21
N LEU A 351 -17.89 -26.50 2.57
CA LEU A 351 -18.66 -26.79 1.35
C LEU A 351 -18.08 -25.99 0.19
N HIS A 352 -17.86 -26.64 -0.94
CA HIS A 352 -17.45 -25.96 -2.17
C HIS A 352 -18.67 -25.51 -2.97
N SER A 353 -18.53 -24.43 -3.74
CA SER A 353 -19.65 -23.83 -4.47
C SER A 353 -20.35 -24.80 -5.44
N ASN A 354 -19.63 -25.78 -5.98
CA ASN A 354 -20.17 -26.82 -6.85
C ASN A 354 -21.29 -27.66 -6.20
N VAL A 355 -21.31 -27.76 -4.87
CA VAL A 355 -22.36 -28.48 -4.13
C VAL A 355 -23.72 -27.79 -4.28
N PHE A 356 -23.75 -26.47 -4.55
CA PHE A 356 -24.98 -25.71 -4.77
C PHE A 356 -25.49 -25.77 -6.21
N VAL A 357 -24.71 -26.31 -7.15
CA VAL A 357 -25.11 -26.42 -8.57
C VAL A 357 -25.92 -27.70 -8.84
N ASP A 358 -25.62 -28.80 -8.15
CA ASP A 358 -26.39 -30.05 -8.24
C ASP A 358 -27.59 -30.02 -7.28
N GLN A 359 -28.80 -29.99 -7.85
CA GLN A 359 -30.06 -29.88 -7.10
C GLN A 359 -30.23 -30.96 -6.02
N CYS A 360 -29.80 -32.20 -6.28
CA CYS A 360 -29.97 -33.29 -5.31
C CYS A 360 -29.02 -33.16 -4.11
N THR A 361 -27.77 -32.76 -4.34
CA THR A 361 -26.79 -32.57 -3.26
C THR A 361 -26.99 -31.24 -2.53
N ALA A 362 -27.47 -30.21 -3.23
CA ALA A 362 -27.63 -28.86 -2.69
C ALA A 362 -28.59 -28.83 -1.50
N ASP A 363 -29.73 -29.53 -1.57
CA ASP A 363 -30.72 -29.54 -0.50
C ASP A 363 -30.23 -30.23 0.77
N VAL A 364 -29.52 -31.35 0.61
CA VAL A 364 -28.94 -32.10 1.74
C VAL A 364 -27.81 -31.31 2.38
N ALA A 365 -26.90 -30.76 1.57
CA ALA A 365 -25.79 -29.95 2.05
C ALA A 365 -26.28 -28.67 2.74
N TRP A 366 -27.29 -27.99 2.17
CA TRP A 366 -27.90 -26.80 2.76
C TRP A 366 -28.54 -27.10 4.11
N ARG A 367 -29.34 -28.17 4.20
CA ARG A 367 -29.97 -28.58 5.47
C ARG A 367 -28.92 -28.87 6.53
N THR A 368 -27.89 -29.63 6.17
CA THR A 368 -26.77 -29.97 7.06
C THR A 368 -26.05 -28.71 7.52
N PHE A 369 -25.81 -27.75 6.63
CA PHE A 369 -25.21 -26.45 6.96
C PHE A 369 -26.07 -25.65 7.96
N VAL A 370 -27.38 -25.54 7.72
CA VAL A 370 -28.30 -24.80 8.61
C VAL A 370 -28.36 -25.44 10.00
N GLU A 371 -28.53 -26.75 10.08
CA GLU A 371 -28.56 -27.51 11.34
C GLU A 371 -27.23 -27.33 12.11
N MET A 372 -26.10 -27.37 11.40
CA MET A 372 -24.78 -27.16 11.99
C MET A 372 -24.65 -25.76 12.60
N ILE A 373 -24.96 -24.70 11.84
CA ILE A 373 -24.87 -23.32 12.32
C ILE A 373 -25.76 -23.11 13.55
N ASP A 374 -26.98 -23.65 13.56
CA ASP A 374 -27.89 -23.51 14.69
C ASP A 374 -27.36 -24.20 15.95
N SER A 375 -26.76 -25.38 15.80
CA SER A 375 -26.20 -26.18 16.91
C SER A 375 -24.95 -25.58 17.56
N LEU A 376 -24.12 -24.84 16.81
CA LEU A 376 -22.87 -24.28 17.31
C LEU A 376 -23.11 -23.08 18.25
N PRO A 377 -22.50 -23.03 19.45
CA PRO A 377 -22.64 -21.88 20.35
C PRO A 377 -22.17 -20.55 19.74
N LEU A 378 -21.02 -20.58 19.07
CA LEU A 378 -20.39 -19.44 18.42
C LEU A 378 -19.84 -19.89 17.05
N PRO A 379 -20.70 -20.00 16.02
CA PRO A 379 -20.26 -20.36 14.68
C PRO A 379 -19.44 -19.21 14.09
N TYR A 380 -18.27 -19.52 13.53
CA TYR A 380 -17.53 -18.62 12.67
C TYR A 380 -17.75 -19.04 11.22
N LEU A 381 -18.44 -18.18 10.46
CA LEU A 381 -18.73 -18.42 9.05
C LEU A 381 -17.79 -17.58 8.17
N GLN A 382 -17.19 -18.24 7.18
CA GLN A 382 -16.47 -17.60 6.09
C GLN A 382 -17.06 -18.01 4.74
N ILE A 383 -17.25 -17.06 3.83
CA ILE A 383 -17.54 -17.32 2.41
C ILE A 383 -16.36 -16.81 1.62
N ARG A 384 -15.52 -17.73 1.13
CA ARG A 384 -14.15 -17.45 0.70
C ARG A 384 -13.93 -17.70 -0.78
N ARG A 385 -13.35 -16.71 -1.46
CA ARG A 385 -12.86 -16.82 -2.84
C ARG A 385 -11.36 -16.64 -2.83
N LEU A 386 -10.67 -17.43 -3.65
CA LEU A 386 -9.22 -17.33 -3.83
C LEU A 386 -8.94 -16.77 -5.22
N ILE A 387 -8.16 -15.69 -5.27
CA ILE A 387 -7.47 -15.25 -6.48
C ILE A 387 -6.08 -15.91 -6.45
N PRO A 388 -5.81 -16.91 -7.31
CA PRO A 388 -4.56 -17.64 -7.27
C PRO A 388 -3.35 -16.73 -7.51
N ARG A 389 -2.24 -17.01 -6.83
CA ARG A 389 -0.95 -16.30 -6.99
C ARG A 389 -0.59 -16.11 -8.46
N LYS A 390 -0.72 -17.15 -9.28
CA LYS A 390 -0.41 -17.10 -10.71
C LYS A 390 -1.19 -15.98 -11.41
N ASN A 391 -2.50 -15.92 -11.20
CA ASN A 391 -3.36 -14.91 -11.82
C ASN A 391 -2.93 -13.51 -11.40
N LEU A 392 -2.61 -13.31 -10.12
CA LEU A 392 -2.16 -12.00 -9.61
C LEU A 392 -0.81 -11.57 -10.16
N LEU A 393 0.11 -12.52 -10.41
CA LEU A 393 1.42 -12.24 -10.99
C LEU A 393 1.37 -11.97 -12.50
N ASP A 394 0.35 -12.50 -13.18
CA ASP A 394 0.13 -12.26 -14.62
C ASP A 394 -0.48 -10.87 -14.88
N LEU A 395 -1.02 -10.18 -13.85
CA LEU A 395 -1.54 -8.82 -13.96
C LEU A 395 -0.42 -7.79 -14.08
N THR A 396 -0.52 -6.92 -15.08
CA THR A 396 0.49 -5.91 -15.38
C THR A 396 0.30 -4.66 -14.52
N GLY A 397 0.76 -4.74 -13.27
CA GLY A 397 0.77 -3.61 -12.33
C GLY A 397 -0.34 -3.66 -11.27
N GLY A 398 -0.27 -2.73 -10.31
CA GLY A 398 -1.12 -2.77 -9.12
C GLY A 398 -2.61 -2.52 -9.33
N TYR A 399 -2.98 -1.75 -10.36
CA TYR A 399 -4.36 -1.34 -10.57
C TYR A 399 -5.30 -2.51 -10.88
N GLU A 400 -4.89 -3.43 -11.75
CA GLU A 400 -5.73 -4.57 -12.16
C GLU A 400 -6.01 -5.51 -10.99
N GLY A 401 -5.00 -5.82 -10.18
CA GLY A 401 -5.16 -6.65 -8.99
C GLY A 401 -6.04 -6.01 -7.92
N VAL A 402 -5.91 -4.68 -7.73
CA VAL A 402 -6.81 -3.92 -6.85
C VAL A 402 -8.24 -3.97 -7.36
N GLN A 403 -8.45 -3.74 -8.65
CA GLN A 403 -9.78 -3.73 -9.27
C GLN A 403 -10.47 -5.09 -9.14
N GLN A 404 -9.74 -6.19 -9.38
CA GLN A 404 -10.28 -7.55 -9.20
C GLN A 404 -10.70 -7.81 -7.75
N ILE A 405 -9.95 -7.32 -6.76
CA ILE A 405 -10.32 -7.42 -5.34
C ILE A 405 -11.57 -6.58 -5.04
N VAL A 406 -11.66 -5.36 -5.59
CA VAL A 406 -12.82 -4.47 -5.41
C VAL A 406 -14.07 -5.11 -5.98
N GLU A 407 -14.02 -5.65 -7.20
CA GLU A 407 -15.14 -6.34 -7.86
C GLU A 407 -15.59 -7.57 -7.05
N MET A 408 -14.63 -8.32 -6.49
CA MET A 408 -14.93 -9.47 -5.66
C MET A 408 -15.60 -9.07 -4.33
N ILE A 409 -15.16 -7.98 -3.71
CA ILE A 409 -15.83 -7.42 -2.53
C ILE A 409 -17.23 -6.91 -2.90
N GLU A 410 -17.38 -6.25 -4.05
CA GLU A 410 -18.66 -5.78 -4.55
C GLU A 410 -19.67 -6.91 -4.76
N GLY A 411 -19.27 -7.97 -5.48
CA GLY A 411 -20.14 -9.14 -5.71
C GLY A 411 -20.56 -9.85 -4.42
N ASN A 412 -19.70 -9.86 -3.40
CA ASN A 412 -20.00 -10.44 -2.10
C ASN A 412 -20.88 -9.53 -1.21
N HIS A 413 -21.03 -8.24 -1.53
CA HIS A 413 -21.67 -7.28 -0.64
C HIS A 413 -23.17 -7.57 -0.39
N GLN A 414 -23.87 -8.14 -1.37
CA GLN A 414 -25.27 -8.54 -1.16
C GLN A 414 -25.44 -9.52 0.02
N ILE A 415 -24.44 -10.37 0.27
CA ILE A 415 -24.45 -11.29 1.40
C ILE A 415 -24.17 -10.55 2.70
N VAL A 416 -23.24 -9.58 2.67
CA VAL A 416 -22.93 -8.70 3.81
C VAL A 416 -24.18 -7.92 4.23
N ASP A 417 -24.89 -7.33 3.27
CA ASP A 417 -26.13 -6.59 3.51
C ASP A 417 -27.19 -7.50 4.12
N LEU A 418 -27.49 -8.63 3.46
CA LEU A 418 -28.47 -9.62 3.94
C LEU A 418 -28.20 -10.03 5.39
N LEU A 419 -26.94 -10.34 5.73
CA LEU A 419 -26.56 -10.80 7.07
C LEU A 419 -26.49 -9.68 8.11
N ASN A 420 -26.52 -8.41 7.69
CA ASN A 420 -26.55 -7.25 8.57
C ASN A 420 -27.93 -6.59 8.69
N LEU A 421 -28.92 -6.98 7.87
CA LEU A 421 -30.27 -6.42 7.89
C LEU A 421 -30.86 -6.43 9.30
N ASN A 422 -31.40 -5.28 9.69
CA ASN A 422 -32.12 -5.11 10.94
C ASN A 422 -33.62 -5.31 10.66
N PRO A 423 -34.30 -6.31 11.26
CA PRO A 423 -35.68 -6.64 10.92
C PRO A 423 -36.70 -5.53 11.23
N ASN A 424 -36.31 -4.48 11.97
CA ASN A 424 -37.18 -3.34 12.28
C ASN A 424 -37.27 -2.29 11.14
N ASN A 425 -36.59 -2.51 10.01
CA ASN A 425 -36.60 -1.62 8.85
C ASN A 425 -37.45 -2.14 7.67
N TYR A 426 -38.33 -3.13 7.92
CA TYR A 426 -39.35 -3.58 6.96
C TYR A 426 -40.74 -3.07 7.34
#